data_AF-A0A4Y8DJ28-F1
#
_entry.id   AF-A0A4Y8DJ28-F1
#
_cell.length_a   1.000
_cell.length_b   1.000
_cell.length_c   1.000
_cell.angle_alpha   90.00
_cell.angle_beta   90.00
_cell.angle_gamma   90.00
#
_symmetry.space_group_name_H-M   'P 1'
#
loop_
_entity.id
_entity.type
_entity.pdbx_description
1 polymer ?
#
loop_
_entity_poly.entity_id
_entity_poly.type
_entity_poly.pdbx_seq_one_letter_code
_entity_poly.pdbx_strand_id
1 'polypeptide(L)'
;MLTKFTAPLVFLFLRTAICTPLTSHLQARQSVTPPPECDVIPTWEVTEFSWFNSTHNLDCVNQVNVPEVCINSTANGLVGCDGNLGPCDECGLNGCLTGLPQQPAGFGPADDIKIGINTPGEYNQCEQTNPAGFRRYDVGNGVVFCAGVAYRVSFIGDSNPTTDGSPNKGTLYYEPNHQWACTNGSVIQGSGSVEFELDCSYDSGSNATCVIPEGNNVVIPLLSYTII
;
A
#
# COMPACT_ATOMS: atom_id res chain seq x y z
N MET A 1 67.18 2.93 40.53
CA MET A 1 66.12 1.93 40.28
C MET A 1 65.12 2.57 39.32
N LEU A 2 65.17 2.22 38.03
CA LEU A 2 64.23 2.67 37.01
C LEU A 2 63.55 1.42 36.45
N THR A 3 62.28 1.23 36.77
CA THR A 3 61.48 0.08 36.30
C THR A 3 60.98 0.34 34.88
N LYS A 4 61.41 -0.53 33.97
CA LYS A 4 60.86 -0.68 32.61
C LYS A 4 59.41 -1.15 32.69
N PHE A 5 58.49 -0.47 32.00
CA PHE A 5 57.17 -0.99 31.67
C PHE A 5 57.12 -1.25 30.16
N THR A 6 57.14 -2.52 29.79
CA THR A 6 56.77 -3.02 28.46
C THR A 6 55.27 -3.26 28.44
N ALA A 7 54.54 -2.54 27.58
CA ALA A 7 53.14 -2.83 27.26
C ALA A 7 53.08 -3.70 25.99
N PRO A 8 52.25 -4.76 25.94
CA PRO A 8 52.09 -5.57 24.74
C PRO A 8 51.11 -4.91 23.77
N LEU A 9 51.46 -4.90 22.47
CA LEU A 9 50.53 -4.56 21.39
C LEU A 9 49.42 -5.62 21.33
N VAL A 10 48.20 -5.22 21.66
CA VAL A 10 46.99 -5.99 21.38
C VAL A 10 46.53 -5.63 19.98
N PHE A 11 46.72 -6.55 19.02
CA PHE A 11 46.11 -6.45 17.69
C PHE A 11 44.61 -6.72 17.81
N LEU A 12 43.80 -5.67 17.79
CA LEU A 12 42.35 -5.79 17.57
C LEU A 12 42.12 -6.15 16.09
N PHE A 13 41.72 -7.41 15.84
CA PHE A 13 41.11 -7.78 14.58
C PHE A 13 39.71 -7.16 14.49
N LEU A 14 39.58 -6.02 13.79
CA LEU A 14 38.29 -5.53 13.34
C LEU A 14 37.68 -6.56 12.38
N ARG A 15 36.69 -7.32 12.86
CA ARG A 15 35.78 -8.06 11.99
C ARG A 15 34.89 -7.03 11.28
N THR A 16 35.20 -6.75 10.02
CA THR A 16 34.28 -6.07 9.12
C THR A 16 33.07 -6.98 8.90
N ALA A 17 31.98 -6.69 9.61
CA ALA A 17 30.67 -7.25 9.29
C ALA A 17 30.28 -6.70 7.91
N ILE A 18 30.37 -7.55 6.89
CA ILE A 18 29.83 -7.27 5.56
C ILE A 18 28.31 -7.24 5.75
N CYS A 19 27.77 -6.04 5.94
CA CYS A 19 26.34 -5.80 5.90
C CYS A 19 25.95 -5.88 4.42
N THR A 20 25.54 -7.07 3.98
CA THR A 20 24.89 -7.21 2.68
C THR A 20 23.57 -6.43 2.77
N PRO A 21 23.33 -5.42 1.93
CA PRO A 21 22.02 -4.80 1.87
C PRO A 21 21.01 -5.90 1.50
N LEU A 22 19.98 -6.08 2.33
CA LEU A 22 18.78 -6.80 1.92
C LEU A 22 18.14 -5.94 0.83
N THR A 23 18.47 -6.22 -0.43
CA THR A 23 17.61 -5.81 -1.52
C THR A 23 16.29 -6.51 -1.30
N SER A 24 15.22 -5.73 -1.07
CA SER A 24 13.86 -6.24 -1.17
C SER A 24 13.63 -6.66 -2.62
N HIS A 25 13.98 -7.90 -2.95
CA HIS A 25 13.53 -8.50 -4.18
C HIS A 25 12.00 -8.48 -4.10
N LEU A 26 11.38 -7.69 -4.98
CA LEU A 26 10.04 -7.93 -5.49
C LEU A 26 9.99 -9.40 -5.91
N GLN A 27 9.66 -10.28 -4.98
CA GLN A 27 9.52 -11.69 -5.25
C GLN A 27 8.14 -11.80 -5.87
N ALA A 28 8.10 -11.63 -7.20
CA ALA A 28 6.90 -11.90 -7.98
C ALA A 28 6.38 -13.26 -7.54
N ARG A 29 5.25 -13.26 -6.82
CA ARG A 29 4.62 -14.52 -6.43
C ARG A 29 4.32 -15.26 -7.72
N GLN A 30 4.90 -16.44 -7.86
CA GLN A 30 4.83 -17.18 -9.11
C GLN A 30 3.38 -17.62 -9.34
N SER A 31 2.84 -17.34 -10.53
CA SER A 31 1.52 -17.82 -10.90
C SER A 31 1.49 -19.35 -10.84
N VAL A 32 0.42 -19.91 -10.29
CA VAL A 32 0.15 -21.35 -10.33
C VAL A 32 -0.68 -21.68 -11.56
N THR A 33 -0.47 -22.86 -12.12
CA THR A 33 -1.26 -23.38 -13.25
C THR A 33 -2.21 -24.46 -12.70
N PRO A 34 -3.52 -24.35 -12.93
CA PRO A 34 -4.47 -25.42 -12.62
C PRO A 34 -4.15 -26.70 -13.42
N PRO A 35 -4.68 -27.86 -13.00
CA PRO A 35 -4.69 -29.06 -13.84
C PRO A 35 -5.40 -28.78 -15.18
N PRO A 36 -5.01 -29.42 -16.30
CA PRO A 36 -5.59 -29.16 -17.61
C PRO A 36 -7.12 -29.23 -17.66
N GLU A 37 -7.73 -30.13 -16.88
CA GLU A 37 -9.17 -30.30 -16.77
C GLU A 37 -9.89 -29.08 -16.15
N CYS A 38 -9.16 -28.27 -15.39
CA CYS A 38 -9.61 -27.09 -14.66
C CYS A 38 -8.87 -25.81 -15.09
N ASP A 39 -8.23 -25.79 -16.26
CA ASP A 39 -7.62 -24.60 -16.86
C ASP A 39 -8.71 -23.71 -17.49
N VAL A 40 -9.61 -23.20 -16.64
CA VAL A 40 -10.82 -22.47 -17.00
C VAL A 40 -10.92 -21.11 -16.30
N ILE A 41 -10.01 -20.82 -15.38
CA ILE A 41 -9.92 -19.51 -14.70
C ILE A 41 -9.39 -18.49 -15.73
N PRO A 42 -10.12 -17.40 -16.01
CA PRO A 42 -9.66 -16.38 -16.94
C PRO A 42 -8.49 -15.60 -16.36
N THR A 43 -7.68 -15.01 -17.23
CA THR A 43 -6.68 -14.00 -16.83
C THR A 43 -7.39 -12.80 -16.22
N TRP A 44 -7.00 -12.42 -15.00
CA TRP A 44 -7.50 -11.23 -14.34
C TRP A 44 -6.62 -10.02 -14.67
N GLU A 45 -7.24 -8.99 -15.23
CA GLU A 45 -6.61 -7.72 -15.58
C GLU A 45 -7.38 -6.59 -14.95
N VAL A 46 -6.66 -5.65 -14.34
CA VAL A 46 -7.23 -4.42 -13.81
C VAL A 46 -7.55 -3.51 -15.00
N THR A 47 -8.83 -3.24 -15.21
CA THR A 47 -9.35 -2.45 -16.34
C THR A 47 -9.55 -0.98 -15.99
N GLU A 48 -9.69 -0.69 -14.70
CA GLU A 48 -9.90 0.65 -14.18
C GLU A 48 -9.25 0.73 -12.79
N PHE A 49 -8.49 1.79 -12.53
CA PHE A 49 -7.94 2.06 -11.21
C PHE A 49 -7.87 3.56 -10.99
N SER A 50 -8.52 4.04 -9.93
CA SER A 50 -8.40 5.41 -9.45
C SER A 50 -8.51 5.41 -7.94
N TRP A 51 -7.56 6.05 -7.27
CA TRP A 51 -7.55 6.20 -5.83
C TRP A 51 -7.35 7.67 -5.49
N PHE A 52 -8.35 8.28 -4.85
CA PHE A 52 -8.30 9.64 -4.34
C PHE A 52 -8.20 9.62 -2.81
N ASN A 53 -7.31 10.44 -2.29
CA ASN A 53 -7.02 10.54 -0.87
C ASN A 53 -6.84 12.00 -0.48
N SER A 54 -7.78 12.55 0.30
CA SER A 54 -7.66 13.92 0.78
C SER A 54 -6.74 14.00 2.00
N THR A 55 -6.24 15.20 2.23
CA THR A 55 -5.49 15.54 3.44
C THR A 55 -6.37 15.69 4.67
N HIS A 56 -7.70 15.58 4.52
CA HIS A 56 -8.67 15.91 5.55
C HIS A 56 -9.25 14.69 6.28
N ASN A 57 -8.97 13.45 5.83
CA ASN A 57 -9.68 12.26 6.31
C ASN A 57 -8.89 11.41 7.32
N LEU A 58 -8.29 12.02 8.36
CA LEU A 58 -7.67 11.28 9.47
C LEU A 58 -8.78 10.75 10.42
N ASP A 59 -8.93 9.42 10.57
CA ASP A 59 -9.85 8.86 11.57
C ASP A 59 -9.27 9.03 12.98
N CYS A 60 -9.64 10.13 13.63
CA CYS A 60 -9.28 10.44 15.01
C CYS A 60 -10.27 9.94 16.06
N VAL A 61 -11.26 9.13 15.67
CA VAL A 61 -12.28 8.61 16.61
C VAL A 61 -11.64 7.66 17.61
N ASN A 62 -10.68 6.84 17.16
CA ASN A 62 -9.84 6.00 18.01
C ASN A 62 -8.38 6.34 17.74
N GLN A 63 -7.71 7.01 18.67
CA GLN A 63 -6.30 7.46 18.53
C GLN A 63 -5.26 6.31 18.57
N VAL A 64 -5.64 5.13 18.08
CA VAL A 64 -4.78 3.94 17.99
C VAL A 64 -4.07 3.98 16.63
N ASN A 65 -2.76 3.72 16.61
CA ASN A 65 -1.93 3.73 15.40
C ASN A 65 -1.96 5.04 14.59
N VAL A 66 -2.28 6.17 15.23
CA VAL A 66 -2.19 7.48 14.60
C VAL A 66 -0.71 7.80 14.36
N PRO A 67 -0.30 8.17 13.13
CA PRO A 67 1.08 8.49 12.84
C PRO A 67 1.52 9.76 13.59
N GLU A 68 2.81 9.79 13.91
CA GLU A 68 3.45 11.01 14.35
C GLU A 68 3.75 11.92 13.15
N VAL A 69 3.53 13.22 13.32
CA VAL A 69 3.68 14.24 12.28
C VAL A 69 4.67 15.31 12.71
N CYS A 70 5.14 16.08 11.74
CA CYS A 70 5.99 17.23 11.97
C CYS A 70 5.30 18.53 11.53
N ILE A 71 5.48 19.60 12.29
CA ILE A 71 4.81 20.90 12.09
C ILE A 71 5.82 22.04 12.07
N ASN A 72 5.44 23.11 11.37
CA ASN A 72 6.00 24.44 11.55
C ASN A 72 4.93 25.38 12.12
N SER A 73 5.33 26.27 13.02
CA SER A 73 4.46 27.33 13.52
C SER A 73 4.59 28.57 12.65
N THR A 74 3.51 28.98 12.00
CA THR A 74 3.46 30.20 11.19
C THR A 74 2.56 31.25 11.84
N ALA A 75 2.62 32.49 11.33
CA ALA A 75 1.72 33.56 11.76
C ALA A 75 0.23 33.23 11.52
N ASN A 76 -0.06 32.28 10.64
CA ASN A 76 -1.43 31.87 10.27
C ASN A 76 -1.85 30.55 10.93
N GLY A 77 -1.06 30.03 11.87
CA GLY A 77 -1.29 28.76 12.55
C GLY A 77 -0.21 27.73 12.23
N LEU A 78 -0.47 26.50 12.64
CA LEU A 78 0.41 25.38 12.35
C LEU A 78 0.32 25.05 10.84
N VAL A 79 1.40 24.56 10.26
CA VAL A 79 1.42 24.01 8.89
C VAL A 79 2.20 22.71 8.86
N GLY A 80 1.87 21.84 7.91
CA GLY A 80 2.62 20.60 7.71
C GLY A 80 3.96 20.77 7.05
N CYS A 81 4.89 19.94 7.50
CA CYS A 81 6.25 19.86 6.99
C CYS A 81 6.72 18.41 7.09
N ASP A 82 7.62 18.04 6.19
CA ASP A 82 8.39 16.79 6.20
C ASP A 82 9.56 16.94 5.21
N GLY A 83 10.36 15.89 5.03
CA GLY A 83 11.47 15.91 4.07
C GLY A 83 11.08 16.31 2.64
N ASN A 84 9.81 16.21 2.26
CA ASN A 84 9.26 16.58 0.95
C ASN A 84 8.65 17.99 0.92
N LEU A 85 8.10 18.48 2.05
CA LEU A 85 7.41 19.78 2.18
C LEU A 85 8.32 20.89 2.71
N GLY A 86 9.45 20.56 3.35
CA GLY A 86 10.43 21.50 3.89
C GLY A 86 10.88 21.19 5.31
N PRO A 87 11.90 21.90 5.83
CA PRO A 87 12.42 21.64 7.18
C PRO A 87 11.34 21.84 8.25
N CYS A 88 11.44 21.06 9.32
CA CYS A 88 10.48 21.04 10.42
C CYS A 88 11.05 21.61 11.72
N ASP A 89 10.26 22.43 12.39
CA ASP A 89 10.55 23.00 13.71
C ASP A 89 10.27 22.00 14.83
N GLU A 90 9.21 21.20 14.69
CA GLU A 90 8.76 20.22 15.68
C GLU A 90 8.29 18.93 15.00
N CYS A 91 8.61 17.78 15.59
CA CYS A 91 8.32 16.44 15.08
C CYS A 91 7.90 15.51 16.21
N GLY A 92 7.27 14.38 15.87
CA GLY A 92 6.86 13.38 16.86
C GLY A 92 5.49 13.66 17.48
N LEU A 93 4.70 14.53 16.87
CA LEU A 93 3.39 14.91 17.40
C LEU A 93 2.32 13.96 16.90
N ASN A 94 1.44 13.48 17.78
CA ASN A 94 0.30 12.68 17.35
C ASN A 94 -0.57 13.48 16.36
N GLY A 95 -0.76 12.96 15.14
CA GLY A 95 -1.48 13.66 14.07
C GLY A 95 -2.85 14.20 14.48
N CYS A 96 -3.60 13.44 15.29
CA CYS A 96 -4.93 13.83 15.78
C CYS A 96 -4.93 14.98 16.79
N LEU A 97 -3.78 15.28 17.41
CA LEU A 97 -3.66 16.38 18.37
C LEU A 97 -3.22 17.69 17.72
N THR A 98 -2.79 17.67 16.46
CA THR A 98 -2.29 18.87 15.77
C THR A 98 -3.40 19.76 15.21
N GLY A 99 -4.62 19.22 15.03
CA GLY A 99 -5.76 19.96 14.48
C GLY A 99 -5.56 20.45 13.05
N LEU A 100 -4.53 19.92 12.37
CA LEU A 100 -4.14 20.37 11.05
C LEU A 100 -4.98 19.69 9.97
N PRO A 101 -5.57 20.47 9.05
CA PRO A 101 -6.26 19.91 7.90
C PRO A 101 -5.28 19.38 6.84
N GLN A 102 -3.97 19.58 7.03
CA GLN A 102 -2.94 19.44 5.99
C GLN A 102 -1.78 18.52 6.42
N GLN A 103 -2.05 17.47 7.19
CA GLN A 103 -1.00 16.68 7.84
C GLN A 103 -1.13 15.17 7.65
N PRO A 104 -0.07 14.53 7.11
CA PRO A 104 0.81 15.07 6.06
C PRO A 104 0.74 14.12 4.86
N ALA A 105 0.31 14.53 3.66
CA ALA A 105 0.36 13.66 2.47
C ALA A 105 -0.63 12.45 2.36
N GLY A 106 -1.76 12.49 3.07
CA GLY A 106 -2.88 11.56 2.82
C GLY A 106 -2.90 10.32 3.71
N PHE A 107 -2.71 10.49 5.02
CA PHE A 107 -2.76 9.37 5.97
C PHE A 107 -4.18 8.90 6.33
N GLY A 108 -5.20 9.28 5.57
CA GLY A 108 -6.56 8.78 5.73
C GLY A 108 -6.84 7.49 4.94
N PRO A 109 -7.87 6.70 5.29
CA PRO A 109 -8.47 5.79 4.32
C PRO A 109 -8.88 6.58 3.07
N ALA A 110 -8.80 5.93 1.90
CA ALA A 110 -9.17 6.53 0.62
C ALA A 110 -10.51 7.28 0.73
N ASP A 111 -10.61 8.51 0.22
CA ASP A 111 -11.91 9.17 0.11
C ASP A 111 -12.72 8.56 -1.02
N ASP A 112 -12.08 8.29 -2.14
CA ASP A 112 -12.68 7.56 -3.24
C ASP A 112 -11.70 6.52 -3.78
N ILE A 113 -12.22 5.35 -4.12
CA ILE A 113 -11.46 4.32 -4.82
C ILE A 113 -12.36 3.60 -5.83
N LYS A 114 -11.80 3.37 -7.02
CA LYS A 114 -12.43 2.64 -8.11
C LYS A 114 -11.45 1.61 -8.62
N ILE A 115 -11.86 0.35 -8.64
CA ILE A 115 -11.08 -0.78 -9.14
C ILE A 115 -12.00 -1.62 -10.02
N GLY A 116 -11.70 -1.69 -11.31
CA GLY A 116 -12.33 -2.60 -12.27
C GLY A 116 -11.41 -3.78 -12.56
N ILE A 117 -11.94 -5.01 -12.56
CA ILE A 117 -11.22 -6.22 -12.95
C ILE A 117 -12.07 -6.97 -13.97
N ASN A 118 -11.49 -7.42 -15.09
CA ASN A 118 -12.16 -8.08 -16.22
C ASN A 118 -12.75 -9.50 -15.93
N THR A 119 -13.32 -9.75 -14.75
CA THR A 119 -13.91 -11.07 -14.42
C THR A 119 -15.32 -11.20 -15.00
N PRO A 120 -15.70 -12.39 -15.53
CA PRO A 120 -17.06 -12.66 -15.97
C PRO A 120 -18.08 -12.50 -14.83
N GLY A 121 -19.13 -11.71 -15.05
CA GLY A 121 -20.26 -11.54 -14.12
C GLY A 121 -20.53 -10.09 -13.71
N GLU A 122 -21.52 -9.89 -12.83
CA GLU A 122 -22.05 -8.57 -12.44
C GLU A 122 -21.19 -7.81 -11.42
N TYR A 123 -20.04 -8.37 -11.02
CA TYR A 123 -19.28 -7.94 -9.85
C TYR A 123 -17.80 -7.65 -10.18
N ASN A 124 -17.59 -7.01 -11.32
CA ASN A 124 -16.29 -6.68 -11.88
C ASN A 124 -15.76 -5.31 -11.42
N GLN A 125 -16.51 -4.58 -10.60
CA GLN A 125 -16.17 -3.24 -10.14
C GLN A 125 -16.27 -3.13 -8.62
N CYS A 126 -15.26 -2.52 -8.02
CA CYS A 126 -15.16 -2.12 -6.63
C CYS A 126 -15.12 -0.59 -6.60
N GLU A 127 -16.18 0.04 -6.08
CA GLU A 127 -16.25 1.48 -5.88
C GLU A 127 -16.63 1.77 -4.43
N GLN A 128 -15.83 2.59 -3.74
CA GLN A 128 -16.13 3.10 -2.40
C GLN A 128 -15.91 4.61 -2.41
N THR A 129 -16.90 5.34 -1.91
CA THR A 129 -16.84 6.77 -1.62
C THR A 129 -17.05 6.96 -0.12
N ASN A 130 -16.17 7.73 0.51
CA ASN A 130 -16.08 7.96 1.95
C ASN A 130 -16.19 6.66 2.80
N PRO A 131 -15.30 5.66 2.59
CA PRO A 131 -15.29 4.43 3.37
C PRO A 131 -15.14 4.67 4.89
N ALA A 132 -14.60 5.82 5.31
CA ALA A 132 -14.51 6.22 6.72
C ALA A 132 -15.88 6.23 7.46
N GLY A 133 -17.00 6.38 6.74
CA GLY A 133 -18.35 6.30 7.31
C GLY A 133 -18.66 4.96 8.03
N PHE A 134 -17.87 3.91 7.78
CA PHE A 134 -18.03 2.57 8.35
C PHE A 134 -16.80 2.06 9.13
N ARG A 135 -16.26 2.81 10.10
CA ARG A 135 -15.47 2.34 11.29
C ARG A 135 -14.55 1.10 11.15
N ARG A 136 -13.79 0.91 10.06
CA ARG A 136 -12.96 -0.31 9.87
C ARG A 136 -11.63 -0.12 9.16
N TYR A 137 -11.03 1.07 9.21
CA TYR A 137 -9.78 1.33 8.49
C TYR A 137 -8.70 1.85 9.42
N ASP A 138 -7.55 1.19 9.39
CA ASP A 138 -6.33 1.67 10.06
C ASP A 138 -5.87 2.97 9.38
N VAL A 139 -5.32 3.88 10.19
CA VAL A 139 -4.74 5.14 9.72
C VAL A 139 -3.47 4.83 8.91
N GLY A 140 -3.43 5.26 7.65
CA GLY A 140 -2.34 4.94 6.70
C GLY A 140 -2.41 3.53 6.08
N ASN A 141 -1.72 3.35 4.95
CA ASN A 141 -1.66 2.16 4.09
C ASN A 141 -2.90 1.84 3.23
N GLY A 142 -3.85 2.76 3.10
CA GLY A 142 -4.87 2.72 2.03
C GLY A 142 -5.68 1.42 1.96
N VAL A 143 -5.93 0.78 3.11
CA VAL A 143 -6.61 -0.52 3.12
C VAL A 143 -8.06 -0.32 2.72
N VAL A 144 -8.45 -0.84 1.55
CA VAL A 144 -9.85 -0.83 1.10
C VAL A 144 -10.33 -2.26 0.99
N PHE A 145 -11.48 -2.54 1.61
CA PHE A 145 -12.19 -3.80 1.44
C PHE A 145 -13.46 -3.57 0.63
N CYS A 146 -13.42 -3.90 -0.66
CA CYS A 146 -14.64 -4.11 -1.43
C CYS A 146 -15.06 -5.57 -1.27
N ALA A 147 -16.02 -5.79 -0.37
CA ALA A 147 -16.58 -7.11 -0.12
C ALA A 147 -18.09 -7.09 -0.37
N GLY A 148 -18.52 -7.85 -1.37
CA GLY A 148 -19.92 -8.21 -1.60
C GLY A 148 -20.14 -9.71 -1.40
N VAL A 149 -21.37 -10.19 -1.57
CA VAL A 149 -21.67 -11.64 -1.55
C VAL A 149 -20.93 -12.43 -2.65
N ALA A 150 -20.41 -11.77 -3.68
CA ALA A 150 -19.86 -12.41 -4.89
C ALA A 150 -18.35 -12.21 -5.12
N TYR A 151 -17.68 -11.33 -4.39
CA TYR A 151 -16.25 -11.04 -4.59
C TYR A 151 -15.64 -10.33 -3.39
N ARG A 152 -14.32 -10.49 -3.26
CA ARG A 152 -13.49 -9.75 -2.33
C ARG A 152 -12.29 -9.18 -3.08
N VAL A 153 -12.30 -7.86 -3.26
CA VAL A 153 -11.13 -7.08 -3.70
C VAL A 153 -10.61 -6.34 -2.48
N SER A 154 -9.32 -6.50 -2.19
CA SER A 154 -8.65 -5.69 -1.18
C SER A 154 -7.51 -4.91 -1.83
N PHE A 155 -7.39 -3.64 -1.51
CA PHE A 155 -6.27 -2.80 -1.93
C PHE A 155 -5.51 -2.33 -0.70
N ILE A 156 -4.19 -2.25 -0.81
CA ILE A 156 -3.28 -1.66 0.18
C ILE A 156 -2.30 -0.81 -0.61
N GLY A 157 -2.12 0.46 -0.25
CA GLY A 157 -1.24 1.35 -0.98
C GLY A 157 -0.79 2.54 -0.16
N ASP A 158 0.28 3.17 -0.63
CA ASP A 158 0.79 4.42 -0.08
C ASP A 158 0.75 5.50 -1.16
N SER A 159 0.10 6.63 -0.88
CA SER A 159 -0.01 7.79 -1.75
C SER A 159 0.94 8.92 -1.35
N ASN A 160 1.87 8.69 -0.44
CA ASN A 160 2.85 9.70 -0.02
C ASN A 160 3.92 9.92 -1.10
N PRO A 161 4.39 11.16 -1.32
CA PRO A 161 5.52 11.40 -2.21
C PRO A 161 6.75 10.62 -1.73
N THR A 162 7.36 9.86 -2.62
CA THR A 162 8.60 9.16 -2.32
C THR A 162 9.77 10.15 -2.31
N THR A 163 10.61 10.08 -1.27
CA THR A 163 11.75 11.00 -1.10
C THR A 163 12.86 10.79 -2.12
N ASP A 164 12.90 9.61 -2.74
CA ASP A 164 13.87 9.22 -3.76
C ASP A 164 13.33 9.33 -5.20
N GLY A 165 12.08 9.79 -5.36
CA GLY A 165 11.41 9.92 -6.65
C GLY A 165 10.99 8.59 -7.28
N SER A 166 11.01 7.48 -6.53
CA SER A 166 10.46 6.20 -6.98
C SER A 166 8.94 6.25 -7.14
N PRO A 167 8.32 5.44 -8.00
CA PRO A 167 6.86 5.38 -8.08
C PRO A 167 6.25 4.92 -6.75
N ASN A 168 5.06 5.43 -6.43
CA ASN A 168 4.22 4.89 -5.38
C ASN A 168 3.89 3.42 -5.68
N LYS A 169 3.55 2.64 -4.65
CA LYS A 169 3.23 1.22 -4.81
C LYS A 169 1.89 0.88 -4.19
N GLY A 170 1.16 0.03 -4.89
CA GLY A 170 -0.09 -0.55 -4.44
C GLY A 170 -0.05 -2.07 -4.56
N THR A 171 -0.75 -2.76 -3.67
CA THR A 171 -1.01 -4.19 -3.75
C THR A 171 -2.50 -4.44 -3.84
N LEU A 172 -2.92 -5.15 -4.88
CA LEU A 172 -4.28 -5.66 -5.03
C LEU A 172 -4.33 -7.14 -4.66
N TYR A 173 -5.33 -7.51 -3.87
CA TYR A 173 -5.70 -8.88 -3.57
C TYR A 173 -7.08 -9.15 -4.18
N TYR A 174 -7.19 -10.25 -4.90
CA TYR A 174 -8.42 -10.62 -5.59
C TYR A 174 -8.83 -12.05 -5.24
N GLU A 175 -10.01 -12.16 -4.62
CA GLU A 175 -10.63 -13.41 -4.17
C GLU A 175 -12.09 -13.41 -4.66
N PRO A 176 -12.35 -13.76 -5.94
CA PRO A 176 -13.72 -13.90 -6.42
C PRO A 176 -14.45 -15.05 -5.70
N ASN A 177 -15.73 -14.87 -5.36
CA ASN A 177 -16.57 -15.98 -4.92
C ASN A 177 -17.13 -16.80 -6.11
N HIS A 178 -16.80 -16.40 -7.34
CA HIS A 178 -17.16 -17.13 -8.53
C HIS A 178 -16.40 -18.46 -8.63
N GLN A 179 -17.10 -19.50 -9.08
CA GLN A 179 -16.56 -20.84 -9.30
C GLN A 179 -16.68 -21.17 -10.78
N TRP A 180 -15.64 -21.75 -11.36
CA TRP A 180 -15.62 -22.18 -12.75
C TRP A 180 -15.79 -23.68 -12.84
N ALA A 181 -16.63 -24.13 -13.77
CA ALA A 181 -16.85 -25.55 -14.01
C ALA A 181 -15.66 -26.14 -14.78
N CYS A 182 -15.06 -27.20 -14.23
CA CYS A 182 -14.03 -27.97 -14.89
C CYS A 182 -14.65 -28.98 -15.89
N THR A 183 -13.84 -29.45 -16.84
CA THR A 183 -14.28 -30.42 -17.85
C THR A 183 -14.56 -31.82 -17.30
N ASN A 184 -14.04 -32.16 -16.12
CA ASN A 184 -14.27 -33.41 -15.39
C ASN A 184 -15.51 -33.37 -14.47
N GLY A 185 -16.24 -32.25 -14.43
CA GLY A 185 -17.42 -32.05 -13.58
C GLY A 185 -17.14 -31.53 -12.17
N SER A 186 -15.88 -31.33 -11.77
CA SER A 186 -15.53 -30.58 -10.55
C SER A 186 -15.70 -29.07 -10.75
N VAL A 187 -15.58 -28.31 -9.69
CA VAL A 187 -15.53 -26.84 -9.76
C VAL A 187 -14.21 -26.32 -9.19
N ILE A 188 -13.68 -25.23 -9.76
CA ILE A 188 -12.46 -24.58 -9.30
C ILE A 188 -12.77 -23.15 -8.84
N GLN A 189 -12.11 -22.71 -7.77
CA GLN A 189 -12.11 -21.33 -7.30
C GLN A 189 -10.67 -20.87 -7.10
N GLY A 190 -10.36 -19.64 -7.51
CA GLY A 190 -9.01 -19.08 -7.48
C GLY A 190 -8.90 -17.81 -6.64
N SER A 191 -7.67 -17.45 -6.30
CA SER A 191 -7.30 -16.18 -5.69
C SER A 191 -5.93 -15.72 -6.18
N GLY A 192 -5.70 -14.41 -6.18
CA GLY A 192 -4.46 -13.82 -6.67
C GLY A 192 -4.12 -12.50 -5.97
N SER A 193 -2.89 -12.04 -6.18
CA SER A 193 -2.48 -10.71 -5.75
C SER A 193 -1.34 -10.19 -6.60
N VAL A 194 -1.26 -8.87 -6.78
CA VAL A 194 -0.20 -8.20 -7.52
C VAL A 194 0.20 -6.91 -6.83
N GLU A 195 1.51 -6.68 -6.70
CA GLU A 195 2.08 -5.36 -6.40
C GLU A 195 2.36 -4.66 -7.72
N PHE A 196 1.98 -3.38 -7.84
CA PHE A 196 2.15 -2.58 -9.04
C PHE A 196 2.48 -1.13 -8.67
N GLU A 197 3.07 -0.42 -9.63
CA GLU A 197 3.40 0.99 -9.49
C GLU A 197 2.16 1.86 -9.67
N LEU A 198 2.15 2.97 -8.95
CA LEU A 198 1.13 4.01 -8.98
C LEU A 198 1.77 5.32 -9.41
N ASP A 199 1.08 6.06 -10.28
CA ASP A 199 1.37 7.45 -10.58
C ASP A 199 0.43 8.34 -9.77
N CYS A 200 0.98 9.06 -8.79
CA CYS A 200 0.22 9.90 -7.87
C CYS A 200 0.50 11.37 -8.15
N SER A 201 -0.57 12.12 -8.44
CA SER A 201 -0.55 13.57 -8.58
C SER A 201 -1.13 14.25 -7.35
N TYR A 202 -0.62 15.44 -7.04
CA TYR A 202 -1.00 16.18 -5.83
C TYR A 202 -1.54 17.56 -6.21
N ASP A 203 -2.70 17.92 -5.66
CA ASP A 203 -3.27 19.25 -5.85
C ASP A 203 -2.69 20.29 -4.86
N SER A 204 -3.16 21.54 -4.93
CA SER A 204 -2.71 22.61 -4.03
C SER A 204 -3.09 22.39 -2.56
N GLY A 205 -4.05 21.51 -2.29
CA GLY A 205 -4.44 21.06 -0.95
C GLY A 205 -3.62 19.84 -0.49
N SER A 206 -2.66 19.39 -1.30
CA SER A 206 -1.88 18.17 -1.12
C SER A 206 -2.72 16.88 -1.11
N ASN A 207 -3.92 16.93 -1.70
CA ASN A 207 -4.72 15.73 -1.92
C ASN A 207 -4.06 14.90 -3.02
N ALA A 208 -3.99 13.59 -2.84
CA ALA A 208 -3.39 12.68 -3.80
C ALA A 208 -4.46 12.05 -4.69
N THR A 209 -4.20 12.03 -5.99
CA THR A 209 -4.91 11.19 -6.96
C THR A 209 -3.92 10.23 -7.59
N CYS A 210 -4.07 8.94 -7.29
CA CYS A 210 -3.23 7.86 -7.76
C CYS A 210 -3.94 7.02 -8.82
N VAL A 211 -3.23 6.76 -9.91
CA VAL A 211 -3.70 5.93 -11.03
C VAL A 211 -2.64 4.88 -11.40
N ILE A 212 -3.02 3.87 -12.18
CA ILE A 212 -2.02 3.03 -12.87
C ILE A 212 -1.32 3.91 -13.92
N PRO A 213 0.03 3.92 -13.99
CA PRO A 213 0.75 4.73 -14.97
C PRO A 213 0.30 4.43 -16.41
N GLU A 214 0.26 5.46 -17.26
CA GLU A 214 -0.19 5.31 -18.64
C GLU A 214 0.67 4.27 -19.40
N GLY A 215 0.00 3.36 -20.11
CA GLY A 215 0.66 2.28 -20.85
C GLY A 215 1.04 1.05 -20.03
N ASN A 216 0.80 1.05 -18.71
CA ASN A 216 0.97 -0.12 -17.87
C ASN A 216 -0.34 -0.92 -17.76
N ASN A 217 -0.24 -2.23 -17.94
CA ASN A 217 -1.34 -3.16 -17.64
C ASN A 217 -1.01 -3.94 -16.37
N VAL A 218 -1.99 -4.07 -15.48
CA VAL A 218 -1.84 -4.81 -14.23
C VAL A 218 -2.60 -6.11 -14.34
N VAL A 219 -1.87 -7.20 -14.52
CA VAL A 219 -2.40 -8.56 -14.53
C VAL A 219 -2.24 -9.16 -13.14
N ILE A 220 -3.33 -9.65 -12.57
CA ILE A 220 -3.33 -10.32 -11.27
C ILE A 220 -3.05 -11.80 -11.51
N PRO A 221 -1.87 -12.33 -11.12
CA PRO A 221 -1.58 -13.74 -11.31
C PRO A 221 -2.47 -14.60 -10.42
N LEU A 222 -2.86 -15.77 -10.90
CA LEU A 222 -3.47 -16.80 -10.07
C LEU A 222 -2.40 -17.34 -9.12
N LEU A 223 -2.58 -17.18 -7.81
CA LEU A 223 -1.60 -17.60 -6.81
C LEU A 223 -2.02 -18.82 -6.02
N SER A 224 -3.32 -19.06 -5.90
CA SER A 224 -3.88 -20.21 -5.21
C SER A 224 -5.24 -20.57 -5.79
N TYR A 225 -5.58 -21.86 -5.77
CA TYR A 225 -6.90 -22.34 -6.15
C TYR A 225 -7.32 -23.53 -5.29
N THR A 226 -8.62 -23.80 -5.25
CA THR A 226 -9.24 -24.98 -4.64
C THR A 226 -10.14 -25.64 -5.66
N ILE A 227 -10.09 -26.98 -5.75
CA ILE A 227 -10.98 -27.80 -6.58
C ILE A 227 -11.94 -28.53 -5.64
N ILE A 228 -13.24 -28.51 -5.94
CA ILE A 228 -14.33 -29.12 -5.17
C ILE A 228 -15.06 -30.14 -6.04
#